data_AF-A0A1H8NC18-F1
#
_entry.id   AF-A0A1H8NC18-F1
#
_cell.length_a   1.000
_cell.length_b   1.000
_cell.length_c   1.000
_cell.angle_alpha   90.00
_cell.angle_beta   90.00
_cell.angle_gamma   90.00
#
_symmetry.space_group_name_H-M   'P 1'
#
loop_
_entity.id
_entity.type
_entity.pdbx_description
1 polymer ?
#
loop_
_entity_poly.entity_id
_entity_poly.type
_entity_poly.pdbx_seq_one_letter_code
_entity_poly.pdbx_strand_id
1 'polypeptide(L)'
;MYLSHPVRRIREDPVADESVSLVVELRDDDRDDGLDSTVEELDGSVDRDLDFSAYLVTLPETAVDELCDLDGIERIETADTISFGVDPDATAVDGDE
;
A
#
# COMPACT_ATOMS: atom_id res chain seq x y z
N MET A 1 -5.42 6.02 -13.49
CA MET A 1 -5.05 5.71 -12.11
C MET A 1 -5.65 6.73 -11.16
N TYR A 2 -6.27 6.28 -10.06
CA TYR A 2 -6.77 7.14 -8.98
C TYR A 2 -5.74 7.23 -7.85
N LEU A 3 -5.55 8.43 -7.28
CA LEU A 3 -4.75 8.67 -6.09
C LEU A 3 -5.62 9.31 -5.01
N SER A 4 -5.59 8.77 -3.79
CA SER A 4 -6.22 9.42 -2.65
C SER A 4 -5.54 10.75 -2.31
N HIS A 5 -6.22 11.63 -1.58
CA HIS A 5 -5.67 12.94 -1.20
C HIS A 5 -4.35 12.83 -0.40
N PRO A 6 -4.23 11.93 0.59
CA PRO A 6 -2.97 11.69 1.28
C PRO A 6 -1.82 11.29 0.35
N VAL A 7 -2.06 10.37 -0.60
CA VAL A 7 -1.02 9.90 -1.53
C VAL A 7 -0.49 11.03 -2.39
N ARG A 8 -1.38 11.92 -2.87
CA ARG A 8 -0.95 13.10 -3.63
C ARG A 8 -0.06 14.01 -2.80
N ARG A 9 -0.39 14.22 -1.53
CA ARG A 9 0.41 15.05 -0.62
C ARG A 9 1.80 14.46 -0.39
N ILE A 10 1.89 13.15 -0.13
CA ILE A 10 3.16 12.43 0.07
C ILE A 10 4.00 12.50 -1.20
N ARG A 11 3.38 12.33 -2.37
CA ARG A 11 4.04 12.50 -3.66
C ARG A 11 4.60 13.92 -3.86
N GLU A 12 3.86 14.94 -3.45
CA GLU A 12 4.26 16.35 -3.61
C GLU A 12 5.37 16.77 -2.63
N ASP A 13 5.36 16.23 -1.41
CA ASP A 13 6.30 16.57 -0.33
C ASP A 13 6.66 15.30 0.46
N PRO A 14 7.52 14.42 -0.11
CA PRO A 14 7.88 13.16 0.54
C PRO A 14 8.87 13.41 1.68
N VAL A 15 8.67 12.72 2.80
CA VAL A 15 9.59 12.77 3.94
C VAL A 15 10.71 11.75 3.73
N ALA A 16 11.96 12.22 3.70
CA ALA A 16 13.12 11.34 3.65
C ALA A 16 13.21 10.48 4.92
N ASP A 17 13.59 9.21 4.76
CA ASP A 17 13.68 8.21 5.85
C ASP A 17 12.31 7.79 6.45
N GLU A 18 11.19 8.27 5.91
CA GLU A 18 9.84 7.83 6.33
C GLU A 18 9.29 6.80 5.34
N SER A 19 8.62 5.79 5.88
CA SER A 19 7.96 4.72 5.10
C SER A 19 6.46 4.86 5.22
N VAL A 20 5.76 4.60 4.13
CA VAL A 20 4.30 4.65 4.05
C VAL A 20 3.73 3.31 3.62
N SER A 21 2.65 2.90 4.28
CA SER A 21 1.84 1.76 3.85
C SER A 21 0.72 2.22 2.91
N LEU A 22 0.69 1.65 1.72
CA LEU A 22 -0.24 1.96 0.64
C LEU A 22 -1.02 0.72 0.24
N VAL A 23 -2.30 0.91 -0.05
CA VAL A 23 -3.12 -0.06 -0.76
C VAL A 23 -3.03 0.26 -2.24
N VAL A 24 -2.49 -0.68 -3.01
CA VAL A 24 -2.33 -0.62 -4.46
C VAL A 24 -3.31 -1.60 -5.09
N GLU A 25 -4.20 -1.09 -5.91
CA GLU A 25 -5.16 -1.88 -6.68
C GLU A 25 -4.67 -1.95 -8.13
N LEU A 26 -4.41 -3.16 -8.61
CA LEU A 26 -4.05 -3.44 -9.99
C LEU A 26 -5.30 -3.57 -10.87
N ARG A 27 -5.16 -3.24 -12.15
CA ARG A 27 -6.19 -3.53 -13.16
C ARG A 27 -6.37 -5.04 -13.27
N ASP A 28 -7.61 -5.49 -13.52
CA ASP A 28 -7.96 -6.92 -13.51
C ASP A 28 -7.15 -7.77 -14.52
N ASP A 29 -6.59 -7.16 -15.57
CA ASP A 29 -5.72 -7.80 -16.57
C ASP A 29 -4.24 -7.93 -16.14
N ASP A 30 -3.79 -7.22 -15.11
CA ASP A 30 -2.37 -7.08 -14.70
C ASP A 30 -2.07 -7.73 -13.33
N ARG A 31 -2.94 -8.63 -12.87
CA ARG A 31 -3.10 -8.97 -11.44
C ARG A 31 -1.88 -9.52 -10.70
N ASP A 32 -0.87 -10.15 -11.33
CA ASP A 32 -0.02 -11.07 -10.54
C ASP A 32 1.49 -11.12 -10.88
N ASP A 33 1.95 -10.85 -12.10
CA ASP A 33 3.29 -11.32 -12.50
C ASP A 33 4.49 -10.38 -12.16
N GLY A 34 4.30 -9.24 -11.47
CA GLY A 34 5.42 -8.31 -11.27
C GLY A 34 5.34 -7.24 -10.19
N LEU A 35 4.25 -7.14 -9.43
CA LEU A 35 4.13 -6.09 -8.41
C LEU A 35 5.20 -6.24 -7.32
N ASP A 36 5.39 -7.45 -6.80
CA ASP A 36 6.38 -7.78 -5.77
C ASP A 36 7.79 -7.32 -6.16
N SER A 37 8.28 -7.78 -7.31
CA SER A 37 9.61 -7.39 -7.80
C SER A 37 9.73 -5.89 -8.04
N THR A 38 8.68 -5.26 -8.56
CA THR A 38 8.68 -3.81 -8.80
C THR A 38 8.74 -3.05 -7.48
N VAL A 39 8.00 -3.49 -6.46
CA VAL A 39 7.99 -2.88 -5.14
C VAL A 39 9.34 -3.10 -4.44
N GLU A 40 9.96 -4.28 -4.59
CA GLU A 40 11.33 -4.54 -4.09
C GLU A 40 12.37 -3.62 -4.77
N GLU A 41 12.25 -3.35 -6.08
CA GLU A 41 13.13 -2.41 -6.78
C GLU A 41 13.03 -0.97 -6.22
N LEU A 42 11.90 -0.64 -5.60
CA LEU A 42 11.62 0.64 -4.95
C LEU A 42 12.03 0.69 -3.47
N ASP A 43 12.82 -0.28 -2.99
CA ASP A 43 13.16 -0.47 -1.57
C ASP A 43 11.91 -0.69 -0.69
N GLY A 44 10.85 -1.22 -1.29
CA GLY A 44 9.58 -1.57 -0.64
C GLY A 44 9.39 -3.06 -0.45
N SER A 45 8.26 -3.43 0.15
CA SER A 45 7.80 -4.81 0.26
C SER A 45 6.27 -4.88 0.15
N VAL A 46 5.76 -5.94 -0.47
CA VAL A 46 4.35 -6.32 -0.35
C VAL A 46 4.15 -6.99 1.01
N ASP A 47 3.34 -6.41 1.89
CA ASP A 47 3.05 -6.95 3.22
C ASP A 47 1.92 -7.98 3.16
N ARG A 48 0.87 -7.69 2.37
CA ARG A 48 -0.34 -8.51 2.33
C ARG A 48 -1.08 -8.41 1.00
N ASP A 49 -1.59 -9.53 0.53
CA ASP A 49 -2.65 -9.59 -0.50
C ASP A 49 -4.02 -9.37 0.17
N LEU A 50 -4.78 -8.37 -0.30
CA LEU A 50 -6.09 -7.98 0.24
C LEU A 50 -7.25 -8.53 -0.61
N ASP A 51 -6.99 -9.50 -1.48
CA ASP A 51 -7.89 -9.99 -2.53
C ASP A 51 -8.28 -8.90 -3.56
N PHE A 52 -9.01 -9.29 -4.60
CA PHE A 52 -9.59 -8.36 -5.60
C PHE A 52 -8.58 -7.45 -6.33
N SER A 53 -7.35 -7.95 -6.61
CA SER A 53 -6.25 -7.14 -7.16
C SER A 53 -5.67 -6.09 -6.22
N ALA A 54 -6.04 -6.08 -4.94
CA ALA A 54 -5.55 -5.12 -3.98
C ALA A 54 -4.41 -5.71 -3.15
N TYR A 55 -3.35 -4.94 -3.00
CA TYR A 55 -2.15 -5.32 -2.25
C TYR A 55 -1.80 -4.22 -1.27
N LEU A 56 -1.48 -4.60 -0.04
CA LEU A 56 -0.87 -3.73 0.94
C LEU A 56 0.64 -3.77 0.71
N VAL A 57 1.20 -2.63 0.33
CA VAL A 57 2.63 -2.44 0.10
C VAL A 57 3.17 -1.41 1.09
N THR A 58 4.41 -1.58 1.51
CA THR A 58 5.13 -0.59 2.31
C THR A 58 6.40 -0.21 1.58
N LEU A 59 6.62 1.09 1.38
CA LEU A 59 7.80 1.62 0.70
C LEU A 59 8.16 3.01 1.23
N PRO A 60 9.38 3.49 1.00
CA PRO A 60 9.78 4.85 1.37
C PRO A 60 8.89 5.90 0.72
N GLU A 61 8.55 6.98 1.42
CA GLU A 61 7.75 8.07 0.85
C GLU A 61 8.37 8.65 -0.43
N THR A 62 9.70 8.66 -0.50
CA THR A 62 10.47 9.10 -1.66
C THR A 62 10.25 8.24 -2.91
N ALA A 63 9.82 6.99 -2.75
CA ALA A 63 9.54 6.06 -3.84
C ALA A 63 8.07 6.09 -4.32
N VAL A 64 7.20 6.87 -3.65
CA VAL A 64 5.77 6.96 -4.00
C VAL A 64 5.54 7.57 -5.38
N ASP A 65 6.39 8.51 -5.81
CA ASP A 65 6.31 9.08 -7.15
C ASP A 65 6.59 8.04 -8.24
N GLU A 66 7.59 7.17 -8.01
CA GLU A 66 7.98 6.12 -8.94
C GLU A 66 6.94 4.98 -8.97
N LEU A 67 6.41 4.58 -7.81
CA LEU A 67 5.26 3.67 -7.73
C LEU A 67 4.05 4.22 -8.51
N CYS A 68 3.83 5.53 -8.45
CA CYS A 68 2.72 6.20 -9.14
C CYS A 68 2.91 6.27 -10.67
N ASP A 69 4.12 6.07 -11.19
CA ASP A 69 4.40 6.03 -12.63
C ASP A 69 4.21 4.62 -13.22
N LEU A 70 4.05 3.59 -12.38
CA LEU A 70 3.85 2.22 -12.81
C LEU A 70 2.54 2.06 -13.61
N ASP A 71 2.66 1.40 -14.75
CA ASP A 71 1.51 0.99 -15.54
C ASP A 71 0.80 -0.22 -14.90
N GLY A 72 -0.45 -0.45 -15.26
CA GLY A 72 -1.26 -1.52 -14.67
C GLY A 72 -1.88 -1.20 -13.31
N ILE A 73 -1.58 -0.04 -12.69
CA ILE A 73 -2.25 0.40 -11.46
C ILE A 73 -3.59 1.09 -11.77
N GLU A 74 -4.64 0.63 -11.11
CA GLU A 74 -5.97 1.25 -11.13
C GLU A 74 -6.07 2.35 -10.07
N ARG A 75 -5.60 2.09 -8.85
CA ARG A 75 -5.78 2.96 -7.69
C ARG A 75 -4.67 2.80 -6.64
N ILE A 76 -4.30 3.91 -5.98
CA ILE A 76 -3.38 3.94 -4.85
C ILE A 76 -4.00 4.77 -3.71
N GLU A 77 -4.05 4.19 -2.52
CA GLU A 77 -4.58 4.81 -1.31
C GLU A 77 -3.66 4.55 -0.11
N THR A 78 -3.66 5.42 0.91
CA THR A 78 -2.95 5.17 2.18
C THR A 78 -3.70 4.16 3.03
N ALA A 79 -2.99 3.20 3.61
CA ALA A 79 -3.58 2.16 4.46
C ALA A 79 -4.30 2.75 5.70
N ASP A 80 -3.83 3.89 6.22
CA ASP A 80 -4.44 4.61 7.35
C ASP A 80 -5.91 5.04 7.10
N THR A 81 -6.26 5.27 5.83
CA THR A 81 -7.64 5.66 5.45
C THR A 81 -8.56 4.45 5.32
N ILE A 82 -7.99 3.27 5.08
CA ILE A 82 -8.76 2.04 5.04
C ILE A 82 -8.76 1.49 6.46
N SER A 83 -9.85 1.72 7.19
CA SER A 83 -10.21 0.88 8.33
C SER A 83 -10.55 -0.54 7.84
N PHE A 84 -9.60 -1.23 7.21
CA PHE A 84 -9.60 -2.69 7.20
C PHE A 84 -9.48 -3.02 8.68
N GLY A 85 -10.53 -3.62 9.26
CA GLY A 85 -10.62 -3.97 10.68
C GLY A 85 -9.56 -4.99 11.11
N VAL A 86 -8.31 -4.57 11.02
CA VAL A 86 -7.12 -5.22 11.55
C VAL A 86 -6.69 -4.26 12.65
N ASP A 87 -7.37 -4.38 13.79
CA ASP A 87 -6.76 -3.96 15.05
C ASP A 87 -5.44 -4.76 15.17
N PRO A 88 -4.26 -4.12 15.23
CA PRO A 88 -3.03 -4.80 15.57
C PRO A 88 -3.00 -5.24 17.05
N ASP A 89 -4.08 -4.97 17.81
CA ASP A 89 -4.25 -5.39 19.20
C ASP A 89 -5.64 -6.03 19.42
N ALA A 90 -5.85 -7.22 18.85
CA ALA A 90 -6.80 -8.16 19.43
C ALA A 90 -6.03 -9.15 20.32
N THR A 91 -5.38 -8.63 21.36
CA THR A 91 -4.92 -9.51 22.44
C THR A 91 -6.15 -9.96 23.23
N ALA A 92 -6.36 -11.28 23.27
CA ALA A 92 -7.54 -11.92 23.82
C ALA A 92 -7.83 -11.46 25.26
N VAL A 93 -8.98 -10.81 25.46
CA VAL A 93 -9.64 -10.77 26.75
C VAL A 93 -10.77 -11.79 26.73
N ASP A 94 -10.47 -13.03 27.10
CA ASP A 94 -11.50 -13.91 27.66
C ASP A 94 -10.87 -14.82 28.73
N GLY A 95 -11.29 -14.56 29.96
CA GLY A 95 -10.84 -15.24 31.17
C GLY A 95 -11.77 -14.84 32.30
N ASP A 96 -13.04 -15.20 32.14
CA ASP A 96 -14.11 -15.12 33.14
C ASP A 96 -13.84 -16.12 34.28
N GLU A 97 -13.81 -15.64 35.53
CA GLU A 97 -14.24 -16.40 36.72
C GLU A 97 -15.00 -15.46 37.67
#